data_AF-A0A661QM22-F1
#
_entry.id   AF-A0A661QM22-F1
#
_cell.length_a   1.000
_cell.length_b   1.000
_cell.length_c   1.000
_cell.angle_alpha   90.00
_cell.angle_beta   90.00
_cell.angle_gamma   90.00
#
_symmetry.space_group_name_H-M   'P 1'
#
loop_
_entity.id
_entity.type
_entity.pdbx_description
1 polymer ?
#
loop_
_entity_poly.entity_id
_entity_poly.type
_entity_poly.pdbx_seq_one_letter_code
_entity_poly.pdbx_strand_id
1 'polypeptide(L)'
;MISFIGRSVIQKIITLFFVSIVSFLIIHIAPGKPSQVDPMNPKFTPEVVERFQKEFHLNKPLHVQYFYFYRDLFTGETVSWKDNQSVLKKIWERFLNSLP
;
A
#
# COMPACT_ATOMS: atom_id res chain seq x y z
N MET A 1 14.41 1.62 -33.02
CA MET A 1 13.66 2.39 -31.98
C MET A 1 12.85 1.48 -31.05
N ILE A 2 12.03 0.54 -31.56
CA ILE A 2 11.22 -0.38 -30.72
C ILE A 2 12.08 -1.23 -29.76
N SER A 3 13.19 -1.81 -30.23
CA SER A 3 14.14 -2.56 -29.37
C SER A 3 14.71 -1.72 -28.22
N PHE A 4 15.02 -0.44 -28.48
CA PHE A 4 15.49 0.49 -27.46
C PHE A 4 14.40 0.82 -26.43
N ILE A 5 13.16 1.07 -26.89
CA ILE A 5 12.01 1.34 -26.01
C ILE A 5 11.74 0.12 -25.12
N GLY A 6 11.71 -1.09 -25.69
CA GLY A 6 11.52 -2.32 -24.93
C GLY A 6 12.57 -2.51 -23.84
N ARG A 7 13.86 -2.31 -24.18
CA ARG A 7 14.96 -2.39 -23.20
C ARG A 7 14.80 -1.37 -22.07
N SER A 8 14.43 -0.13 -22.40
CA SER A 8 14.22 0.94 -21.42
C SER A 8 13.04 0.65 -20.50
N VAL A 9 11.92 0.17 -21.04
CA VAL A 9 10.73 -0.19 -20.27
C VAL A 9 11.04 -1.33 -19.30
N ILE A 10 11.73 -2.38 -19.75
CA ILE A 10 12.14 -3.50 -18.89
C ILE A 10 13.02 -3.02 -17.74
N GLN A 11 14.03 -2.19 -18.03
CA GLN A 11 14.89 -1.61 -17.00
C GLN A 11 14.09 -0.81 -15.96
N LYS A 12 13.16 0.04 -16.41
CA LYS A 12 12.31 0.82 -15.50
C LYS A 12 11.38 -0.05 -14.65
N ILE A 13 10.77 -1.08 -15.23
CA ILE A 13 9.92 -2.02 -14.50
C ILE A 13 10.72 -2.73 -13.41
N ILE A 14 11.92 -3.22 -13.74
CA ILE A 14 12.81 -3.87 -12.77
C ILE A 14 13.18 -2.89 -11.65
N THR A 15 13.57 -1.66 -11.98
CA THR A 15 13.90 -0.65 -10.96
C THR A 15 12.70 -0.35 -10.06
N LEU A 16 11.51 -0.12 -10.62
CA LEU A 16 10.30 0.14 -9.84
C LEU A 16 9.93 -1.03 -8.94
N PHE A 17 10.14 -2.27 -9.40
CA PHE A 17 9.94 -3.47 -8.61
C PHE A 17 10.87 -3.51 -7.38
N PHE A 18 12.17 -3.27 -7.55
CA PHE A 18 13.08 -3.24 -6.41
C PHE A 18 12.80 -2.08 -5.46
N VAL A 19 12.50 -0.89 -6.00
CA VAL A 19 12.11 0.27 -5.19
C VAL A 19 10.88 -0.04 -4.34
N SER A 20 9.87 -0.71 -4.91
CA SER A 20 8.67 -1.06 -4.14
C SER A 20 8.95 -2.06 -3.03
N ILE A 21 9.82 -3.06 -3.24
CA ILE A 21 10.23 -4.01 -2.20
C ILE A 21 10.87 -3.24 -1.05
N VAL A 22 11.83 -2.37 -1.36
CA VAL A 22 12.54 -1.59 -0.35
C VAL A 22 11.57 -0.69 0.41
N SER A 23 10.69 0.03 -0.29
CA SER A 23 9.66 0.86 0.34
C SER A 23 8.72 0.04 1.24
N PHE A 24 8.28 -1.14 0.77
CA PHE A 24 7.43 -2.03 1.55
C PHE A 24 8.12 -2.52 2.83
N LEU A 25 9.39 -2.93 2.72
CA LEU A 25 10.18 -3.36 3.87
C LEU A 25 10.41 -2.22 4.87
N ILE A 26 10.72 -1.00 4.40
CA ILE A 26 10.90 0.17 5.27
C ILE A 26 9.63 0.42 6.10
N ILE A 27 8.45 0.35 5.48
CA ILE A 27 7.17 0.55 6.18
C ILE A 27 6.94 -0.56 7.23
N HIS A 28 7.33 -1.80 6.96
CA HIS A 28 7.15 -2.92 7.89
C HIS A 28 8.18 -2.94 9.04
N ILE A 29 9.37 -2.37 8.81
CA ILE A 29 10.42 -2.24 9.83
C ILE A 29 10.17 -1.01 10.71
N ALA A 30 9.47 0.00 10.19
CA ALA A 30 9.16 1.21 10.94
C ALA A 30 8.44 0.87 12.27
N PRO A 31 8.92 1.41 13.40
CA PRO A 31 8.30 1.16 14.69
C PRO A 31 6.91 1.80 14.73
N GLY A 32 5.88 0.98 14.91
CA GLY A 32 4.47 1.38 14.93
C GLY A 32 3.64 0.38 14.12
N LYS A 33 2.80 -0.41 14.79
CA LYS A 33 1.90 -1.30 14.05
C LYS A 33 0.83 -0.46 13.35
N PRO A 34 0.35 -0.84 12.16
CA PRO A 34 -0.77 -0.18 11.49
C PRO A 34 -2.01 -0.01 12.39
N SER A 35 -2.15 -0.89 13.38
CA SER A 35 -3.22 -0.89 14.38
C SER A 35 -2.96 -0.04 15.63
N GLN A 36 -1.79 0.61 15.76
CA GLN A 36 -1.43 1.48 16.89
C GLN A 36 -1.76 2.95 16.59
N VAL A 37 -2.91 3.18 15.97
CA VAL A 37 -3.43 4.53 15.80
C VAL A 37 -3.99 4.97 17.16
N ASP A 38 -3.22 5.80 17.85
CA ASP A 38 -3.59 6.64 18.99
C ASP A 38 -4.44 5.96 20.10
N PRO A 39 -3.86 5.67 21.28
CA PRO A 39 -4.59 5.14 22.44
C PRO A 39 -5.84 5.95 22.84
N MET A 40 -5.92 7.23 22.43
CA MET A 40 -7.06 8.11 22.67
C MET A 40 -8.17 8.01 21.62
N ASN A 41 -8.01 7.21 20.57
CA ASN A 41 -9.00 7.04 19.52
C ASN A 41 -9.96 5.87 19.84
N PRO A 42 -11.22 6.13 20.23
CA PRO A 42 -12.19 5.10 20.63
C PRO A 42 -12.58 4.14 19.49
N LYS A 43 -12.11 4.37 18.26
CA LYS A 43 -12.32 3.48 17.11
C LYS A 43 -11.41 2.25 17.11
N PHE A 44 -10.34 2.22 17.91
CA PHE A 44 -9.35 1.14 17.94
C PHE A 44 -9.51 0.25 19.17
N THR A 45 -10.68 -0.37 19.33
CA THR A 45 -10.83 -1.46 20.30
C THR A 45 -10.02 -2.69 19.84
N PRO A 46 -9.59 -3.57 20.76
CA PRO A 46 -8.84 -4.78 20.40
C PRO A 46 -9.55 -5.67 19.36
N GLU A 47 -10.87 -5.73 19.43
CA GLU A 47 -11.73 -6.49 18.50
C GLU A 47 -11.68 -5.91 17.08
N VAL A 48 -11.72 -4.58 16.96
CA VAL A 48 -11.63 -3.87 15.68
C VAL A 48 -10.23 -4.04 15.08
N VAL A 49 -9.18 -4.00 15.92
CA VAL A 49 -7.80 -4.28 15.50
C VAL A 49 -7.66 -5.69 14.93
N GLU A 50 -8.22 -6.71 15.59
CA GLU A 50 -8.14 -8.09 15.11
C GLU A 50 -8.88 -8.28 13.79
N ARG A 51 -10.05 -7.64 13.63
CA ARG A 51 -10.78 -7.63 12.37
C ARG A 51 -9.97 -7.00 11.25
N PHE A 52 -9.34 -5.85 11.50
CA PHE A 52 -8.48 -5.19 10.53
C PHE A 52 -7.25 -6.00 10.16
N GLN A 53 -6.63 -6.66 11.12
CA GLN A 53 -5.49 -7.55 10.84
C GLN A 53 -5.87 -8.68 9.88
N LYS A 54 -7.09 -9.24 10.03
CA LYS A 54 -7.60 -10.28 9.12
C LYS A 54 -7.96 -9.73 7.74
N GLU A 55 -8.65 -8.58 7.70
CA GLU A 55 -9.13 -7.95 6.47
C GLU A 55 -7.99 -7.47 5.56
N PHE A 56 -6.95 -6.86 6.14
CA PHE A 56 -5.77 -6.39 5.40
C PHE A 56 -4.64 -7.44 5.32
N HIS A 57 -4.91 -8.69 5.71
CA HIS A 57 -3.95 -9.79 5.68
C HIS A 57 -2.65 -9.54 6.47
N LEU A 58 -2.67 -8.64 7.46
CA LEU A 58 -1.50 -8.23 8.26
C LEU A 58 -0.96 -9.36 9.16
N ASN A 59 -1.76 -10.41 9.34
CA ASN A 59 -1.42 -11.63 10.06
C ASN A 59 -0.73 -12.70 9.17
N LYS A 60 -0.55 -12.45 7.87
CA LYS A 60 0.14 -13.36 6.95
C LYS A 60 1.66 -13.09 6.90
N PRO A 61 2.49 -14.02 6.41
CA PRO A 61 3.91 -13.75 6.18
C PRO A 61 4.14 -12.57 5.20
N LEU A 62 5.24 -11.83 5.37
CA LEU A 62 5.52 -10.60 4.60
C LEU A 62 5.46 -10.78 3.08
N HIS A 63 5.96 -11.90 2.56
CA HIS A 63 5.91 -12.19 1.12
C HIS A 63 4.48 -12.34 0.60
N VAL A 64 3.57 -12.89 1.42
CA VAL A 64 2.15 -13.01 1.08
C VAL A 64 1.48 -11.64 1.14
N GLN A 65 1.80 -10.83 2.15
CA GLN A 65 1.30 -9.45 2.25
C GLN A 65 1.73 -8.61 1.04
N TYR A 66 2.99 -8.76 0.62
CA TYR A 66 3.51 -8.08 -0.57
C TYR A 66 2.79 -8.50 -1.85
N PHE A 67 2.46 -9.78 -2.00
CA PHE A 67 1.68 -10.27 -3.14
C PHE A 67 0.27 -9.66 -3.16
N TYR A 68 -0.42 -9.62 -2.02
CA TYR A 68 -1.73 -8.98 -1.92
C TYR A 68 -1.66 -7.49 -2.23
N PHE A 69 -0.66 -6.78 -1.70
CA PHE A 69 -0.41 -5.37 -2.03
C PHE A 69 -0.27 -5.16 -3.54
N TYR A 70 0.50 -6.01 -4.22
CA TYR A 70 0.70 -5.92 -5.66
C TYR A 70 -0.55 -6.26 -6.48
N ARG A 71 -1.29 -7.29 -6.07
CA ARG A 71 -2.58 -7.63 -6.66
C ARG A 71 -3.52 -6.43 -6.60
N ASP A 72 -3.71 -5.87 -5.40
CA ASP A 72 -4.66 -4.78 -5.16
C ASP A 72 -4.22 -3.49 -5.87
N LEU A 73 -2.91 -3.25 -5.97
CA LEU A 73 -2.34 -2.14 -6.74
C LEU A 73 -2.66 -2.26 -8.24
N PHE A 74 -2.53 -3.45 -8.82
CA PHE A 74 -2.79 -3.67 -10.24
C PHE A 74 -4.29 -3.79 -10.58
N THR A 75 -5.12 -4.29 -9.66
CA THR A 75 -6.59 -4.29 -9.83
C THR A 75 -7.20 -2.92 -9.55
N GLY A 76 -6.47 -2.02 -8.88
CA GLY A 76 -6.96 -0.71 -8.46
C GLY A 76 -7.90 -0.76 -7.25
N GLU A 77 -8.06 -1.93 -6.63
CA GLU A 77 -8.93 -2.17 -5.47
C GLU A 77 -8.22 -1.80 -4.14
N THR A 78 -7.36 -0.79 -4.17
CA THR A 78 -6.66 -0.32 -2.96
C THR A 78 -7.61 0.50 -2.09
N VAL A 79 -7.88 0.01 -0.87
CA VAL A 79 -8.75 0.68 0.10
C VAL A 79 -7.95 1.27 1.26
N SER A 80 -8.27 2.51 1.61
CA SER A 80 -7.66 3.20 2.74
C SER A 80 -8.23 2.68 4.06
N TRP A 81 -7.40 1.96 4.81
CA TRP A 81 -7.57 1.65 6.24
C TRP A 81 -8.18 2.76 7.13
N LYS A 82 -7.82 4.03 6.92
CA LYS A 82 -8.27 5.13 7.80
C LYS A 82 -9.73 5.53 7.56
N ASP A 83 -10.13 5.61 6.29
CA ASP A 83 -11.40 6.25 5.88
C ASP A 83 -12.28 5.33 5.01
N ASN A 84 -11.87 4.07 4.81
CA ASN A 84 -12.53 3.04 4.00
C ASN A 84 -12.88 3.50 2.57
N GLN A 85 -12.01 4.32 1.96
CA GLN A 85 -12.20 4.87 0.62
C GLN A 85 -11.12 4.38 -0.33
N SER A 86 -11.45 4.33 -1.64
CA SER A 86 -10.47 4.03 -2.69
C SER A 86 -9.27 4.99 -2.61
N VAL A 87 -8.08 4.41 -2.53
CA VAL A 87 -6.82 5.16 -2.46
C VAL A 87 -6.57 5.90 -3.77
N LEU A 88 -6.87 5.28 -4.92
CA LEU A 88 -6.73 5.91 -6.22
C LEU A 88 -7.57 7.18 -6.34
N LYS A 89 -8.83 7.13 -5.88
CA LYS A 89 -9.71 8.30 -5.85
C LYS A 89 -9.11 9.44 -5.03
N LYS A 90 -8.59 9.13 -3.83
CA LYS A 90 -7.94 10.12 -2.96
C LYS A 90 -6.67 10.72 -3.57
N ILE A 91 -5.85 9.89 -4.21
CA ILE A 91 -4.64 10.37 -4.89
C ILE A 91 -5.04 11.32 -6.02
N TRP A 92 -6.07 10.97 -6.79
CA TRP A 92 -6.59 11.80 -7.87
C TRP A 92 -7.15 13.14 -7.36
N GLU A 93 -7.98 13.12 -6.33
CA GLU A 93 -8.51 14.33 -5.69
C GLU A 93 -7.39 15.25 -5.20
N ARG A 94 -6.38 14.69 -4.51
CA ARG A 94 -5.23 15.46 -4.03
C ARG A 94 -4.35 15.98 -5.16
N PHE A 95 -4.17 15.19 -6.21
CA PHE A 95 -3.44 15.60 -7.41
C PHE A 95 -4.13 16.80 -8.07
N LEU A 96 -5.45 16.73 -8.30
CA LEU A 96 -6.22 17.84 -8.87
C LEU A 96 -6.16 19.10 -7.98
N ASN A 97 -6.28 18.93 -6.66
CA ASN A 97 -6.18 20.05 -5.71
C ASN A 97 -4.76 20.66 -5.63
N SER A 98 -3.74 19.95 -6.13
CA SER A 98 -2.36 20.44 -6.18
C SER A 98 -1.99 21.12 -7.50
N LEU A 99 -2.89 21.07 -8.49
CA LEU A 99 -2.73 21.80 -9.74
C LEU A 99 -3.15 23.27 -9.53
N PRO A 100 -2.38 24.24 -10.07
CA PRO A 100 -2.71 25.66 -10.01
C PRO A 100 -3.94 26.03 -10.86
#